data_AF-A0A4D4JM36-F1
#
_entry.id   AF-A0A4D4JM36-F1
#
_cell.length_a   1.000
_cell.length_b   1.000
_cell.length_c   1.000
_cell.angle_alpha   90.00
_cell.angle_beta   90.00
_cell.angle_gamma   90.00
#
_symmetry.space_group_name_H-M   'P 1'
#
loop_
_entity.id
_entity.type
_entity.pdbx_description
1 polymer ?
#
loop_
_entity_poly.entity_id
_entity_poly.type
_entity_poly.pdbx_seq_one_letter_code
_entity_poly.pdbx_strand_id
1 'polypeptide(L)' 'MTTPTKHIEPVVSLKWDVEADGTFIAQMTVSGLRTEQQAKAAVEHMQRLFCGQEQEPIQ' A
#
# COMPACT_ATOMS: atom_id res chain seq x y z
N MET A 1 28.40 16.07 15.21
CA MET A 1 27.58 14.91 15.59
C MET A 1 26.71 14.57 14.39
N THR A 2 27.05 13.53 13.63
CA THR A 2 26.31 13.13 12.43
C THR A 2 25.17 12.20 12.85
N THR A 3 23.94 12.69 12.74
CA THR A 3 22.72 11.89 12.96
C THR A 3 22.73 10.71 11.98
N PRO A 4 22.57 9.46 12.43
CA PRO A 4 22.55 8.34 11.51
C PRO A 4 21.29 8.47 10.66
N THR A 5 21.46 8.70 9.36
CA THR A 5 20.38 8.67 8.37
C THR A 5 19.93 7.23 8.25
N LYS A 6 19.04 6.80 9.15
CA LYS A 6 18.44 5.46 9.11
C LYS A 6 17.77 5.33 7.76
N HIS A 7 18.32 4.49 6.89
CA HIS A 7 17.66 4.16 5.64
C HIS A 7 16.39 3.39 6.00
N ILE A 8 15.28 4.09 6.08
CA ILE A 8 13.97 3.45 6.20
C ILE A 8 13.65 2.98 4.79
N GLU A 9 13.83 1.68 4.56
CA GLU A 9 13.31 1.02 3.36
C GLU A 9 11.78 1.05 3.40
N PRO A 10 11.10 1.12 2.25
CA PRO A 10 9.66 1.04 2.24
C PRO A 10 9.18 -0.29 2.85
N VAL A 11 8.32 -0.21 3.87
CA VAL A 11 7.74 -1.39 4.51
C VAL A 11 6.26 -1.45 4.19
N VAL A 12 5.84 -2.62 3.71
CA VAL A 12 4.42 -2.95 3.51
C VAL A 12 3.90 -3.68 4.75
N SER A 13 2.77 -3.22 5.28
CA SER A 13 2.05 -3.87 6.38
C SER A 13 0.62 -4.14 5.95
N LEU A 14 0.15 -5.36 6.24
CA LEU A 14 -1.18 -5.84 5.89
C LEU A 14 -1.95 -6.18 7.17
N LYS A 15 -3.21 -5.78 7.22
CA LYS A 15 -4.15 -6.23 8.26
C LYS A 15 -5.54 -6.41 7.67
N TRP A 16 -6.35 -7.21 8.33
CA TRP A 16 -7.77 -7.31 8.04
C TRP A 16 -8.57 -7.07 9.32
N ASP A 17 -9.81 -6.65 9.16
CA ASP A 17 -10.73 -6.38 10.26
C ASP A 17 -12.18 -6.72 9.85
N VAL A 18 -13.08 -6.74 10.83
CA VAL A 18 -14.52 -6.94 10.62
C VAL A 18 -15.26 -5.64 10.95
N GLU A 19 -16.10 -5.19 10.04
CA GLU A 19 -16.96 -4.02 10.21
C GLU A 19 -18.19 -4.34 11.08
N ALA A 20 -18.84 -3.28 11.59
CA ALA A 20 -20.00 -3.42 12.46
C ALA A 20 -21.21 -4.09 11.78
N ASP A 21 -21.28 -4.02 10.44
CA ASP A 21 -22.32 -4.68 9.64
C ASP A 21 -21.97 -6.13 9.26
N GLY A 22 -20.85 -6.66 9.77
CA GLY A 22 -20.35 -8.01 9.49
C GLY A 22 -19.58 -8.13 8.17
N THR A 23 -19.33 -7.03 7.46
CA THR A 23 -18.43 -7.01 6.30
C THR A 23 -16.96 -7.01 6.74
N PHE A 24 -16.03 -7.19 5.81
CA PHE A 24 -14.61 -7.32 6.09
C PHE A 24 -13.81 -6.22 5.42
N ILE A 25 -12.80 -5.70 6.11
CA ILE A 25 -11.84 -4.75 5.56
C ILE A 25 -10.51 -5.44 5.39
N ALA A 26 -9.86 -5.25 4.24
CA ALA A 26 -8.42 -5.46 4.09
C ALA A 26 -7.72 -4.09 4.00
N GLN A 27 -6.68 -3.88 4.81
CA GLN A 27 -5.91 -2.63 4.81
C GLN A 27 -4.44 -2.93 4.50
N MET A 28 -3.90 -2.19 3.53
CA MET A 28 -2.48 -2.18 3.20
C MET A 28 -1.90 -0.80 3.51
N THR A 29 -0.77 -0.77 4.23
CA THR A 29 -0.02 0.46 4.53
C THR A 29 1.38 0.34 3.97
N VAL A 30 1.80 1.32 3.16
CA VAL A 30 3.19 1.46 2.69
C VAL A 30 3.80 2.65 3.41
N SER A 31 4.85 2.40 4.20
CA SER A 31 5.56 3.41 4.99
C SER A 31 7.01 3.55 4.50
N GLY A 32 7.74 4.58 4.96
CA GLY A 32 9.16 4.78 4.57
C GLY A 32 9.37 5.48 3.22
N LEU A 33 8.31 5.98 2.58
CA LEU A 33 8.41 6.77 1.35
C LEU A 33 8.98 8.16 1.65
N ARG A 34 9.97 8.60 0.86
CA ARG A 34 10.76 9.81 1.15
C ARG A 34 10.30 11.04 0.40
N THR A 35 9.46 10.86 -0.61
CA THR A 35 8.93 11.98 -1.41
C THR A 35 7.43 11.82 -1.60
N GLU A 36 6.76 12.96 -1.79
CA GLU A 36 5.33 12.99 -2.14
C GLU A 36 5.06 12.22 -3.44
N GLN A 37 5.98 12.30 -4.41
CA GLN A 37 5.85 11.57 -5.68
C GLN A 37 5.89 10.05 -5.49
N GLN A 38 6.73 9.53 -4.59
CA GLN A 38 6.75 8.11 -4.23
C GLN A 38 5.42 7.69 -3.57
N ALA A 39 4.86 8.52 -2.69
CA ALA A 39 3.56 8.27 -2.07
C ALA A 39 2.43 8.20 -3.11
N LYS A 40 2.37 9.17 -4.04
CA LYS A 40 1.37 9.19 -5.12
C LYS A 40 1.49 7.96 -6.03
N ALA A 41 2.69 7.62 -6.47
CA ALA A 41 2.93 6.46 -7.32
C ALA A 41 2.54 5.14 -6.62
N ALA A 42 2.80 5.01 -5.30
CA ALA A 42 2.37 3.86 -4.52
C ALA A 42 0.83 3.76 -4.48
N VAL A 43 0.13 4.87 -4.23
CA VAL A 43 -1.35 4.90 -4.21
C VAL A 43 -1.93 4.54 -5.58
N GLU A 44 -1.44 5.14 -6.66
CA GLU A 44 -1.89 4.84 -8.02
C GLU A 44 -1.64 3.37 -8.40
N HIS A 45 -0.53 2.79 -7.94
CA HIS A 45 -0.25 1.38 -8.15
C HIS A 45 -1.24 0.49 -7.38
N MET A 46 -1.50 0.78 -6.11
CA MET A 46 -2.48 0.06 -5.29
C MET A 46 -3.89 0.14 -5.90
N GLN A 47 -4.31 1.33 -6.33
CA GLN A 47 -5.61 1.53 -6.99
C GLN A 47 -5.73 0.70 -8.26
N ARG A 48 -4.68 0.64 -9.09
CA ARG A 48 -4.69 -0.22 -10.29
C ARG A 48 -4.77 -1.70 -9.94
N LEU A 49 -4.07 -2.16 -8.91
CA LEU A 49 -4.09 -3.55 -8.48
C LEU A 49 -5.47 -3.99 -7.95
N PHE A 50 -6.13 -3.15 -7.15
CA PHE A 50 -7.37 -3.55 -6.45
C PHE A 50 -8.66 -3.04 -7.11
N CYS A 51 -8.58 -2.01 -7.95
CA CYS A 51 -9.75 -1.39 -8.58
C CYS A 51 -9.65 -1.32 -10.11
N GLY A 52 -8.52 -1.72 -10.70
CA GLY A 52 -8.41 -1.94 -12.14
C GLY A 52 -9.17 -3.20 -12.54
N GLN A 53 -9.64 -3.27 -13.79
CA GLN A 53 -10.16 -4.53 -14.33
C GLN A 53 -9.02 -5.56 -14.34
N GLU A 54 -9.17 -6.64 -13.58
CA GLU A 54 -8.41 -7.87 -13.79
C GLU A 54 -8.67 -8.29 -15.24
N GLN A 55 -7.68 -8.13 -16.13
CA GLN A 55 -7.72 -8.86 -17.38
C GLN A 55 -7.51 -10.32 -16.99
N GLU A 56 -8.60 -11.10 -16.93
CA GLU A 56 -8.51 -12.55 -16.89
C GLU A 56 -7.56 -12.97 -18.02
N PRO A 57 -6.55 -13.82 -17.75
CA PRO A 57 -5.77 -14.38 -18.82
C PRO A 57 -6.75 -15.14 -19.73
N ILE A 58 -6.83 -14.69 -20.98
CA ILE A 58 -7.54 -15.42 -22.04
C ILE A 58 -6.91 -16.82 -22.06
N GLN A 59 -7.67 -17.81 -21.60
CA GLN A 59 -7.29 -19.23 -21.68
C GLN A 59 -7.41 -19.72 -23.13
#